data_AF-A0A154PRL7-F1
#
_entry.id   AF-A0A154PRL7-F1
#
_cell.length_a   1.000
_cell.length_b   1.000
_cell.length_c   1.000
_cell.angle_alpha   90.00
_cell.angle_beta   90.00
_cell.angle_gamma   90.00
#
_symmetry.space_group_name_H-M   'P 1'
#
loop_
_entity.id
_entity.type
_entity.pdbx_description
1 polymer ?
#
loop_
_entity_poly.entity_id
_entity_poly.type
_entity_poly.pdbx_seq_one_letter_code
_entity_poly.pdbx_strand_id
1 'polypeptide(L)'
;MELWESLLYYCAIHRELKKFNELFTNFMRFNKAAEEAKELKSQPSDSDLLELYSLYKQAIVGDCNTPRPGLLEFKAKAKWDAWDRKTGMGQDTAKELYIQKMDEVIAVIGKK
;
A
#
# COMPACT_ATOMS: atom_id res chain seq x y z
N MET A 1 -13.56 -19.38 -38.07
CA MET A 1 -13.17 -18.29 -37.15
C MET A 1 -12.83 -17.09 -38.00
N GLU A 2 -13.65 -16.05 -37.88
CA GLU A 2 -13.51 -14.84 -38.68
C GLU A 2 -12.43 -13.94 -38.06
N LEU A 3 -11.68 -13.21 -38.89
CA LEU A 3 -10.54 -12.38 -38.47
C LEU A 3 -10.87 -11.38 -37.35
N TRP A 4 -12.14 -10.99 -37.22
CA TRP A 4 -12.65 -10.09 -36.17
C TRP A 4 -12.61 -10.73 -34.77
N GLU A 5 -12.83 -12.03 -34.65
CA GLU A 5 -12.76 -12.76 -33.36
C GLU A 5 -11.32 -12.76 -32.81
N SER A 6 -10.33 -12.88 -33.71
CA SER A 6 -8.91 -12.80 -33.38
C SER A 6 -8.50 -11.39 -32.92
N LEU A 7 -8.99 -10.34 -33.60
CA LEU A 7 -8.75 -8.95 -33.21
C LEU A 7 -9.36 -8.62 -31.84
N LEU A 8 -10.59 -9.06 -31.57
CA LEU A 8 -11.23 -8.88 -30.27
C LEU A 8 -10.44 -9.58 -29.14
N TYR A 9 -9.94 -10.79 -29.39
CA TYR A 9 -9.09 -11.54 -28.46
C TYR A 9 -7.75 -10.81 -28.19
N TYR A 10 -7.08 -10.32 -29.23
CA TYR A 10 -5.84 -9.55 -29.08
C TYR A 10 -6.06 -8.26 -28.27
N CYS A 11 -7.14 -7.52 -28.54
CA CYS A 11 -7.50 -6.32 -27.78
C CYS A 11 -7.79 -6.64 -26.30
N ALA A 12 -8.43 -7.78 -26.01
CA ALA A 12 -8.68 -8.24 -24.65
C ALA A 12 -7.38 -8.57 -23.91
N ILE A 13 -6.50 -9.36 -24.55
CA ILE A 13 -5.18 -9.68 -23.98
C ILE A 13 -4.38 -8.41 -23.72
N HIS A 14 -4.29 -7.50 -24.68
CA HIS A 14 -3.52 -6.26 -24.54
C HIS A 14 -4.04 -5.41 -23.37
N ARG A 15 -5.36 -5.36 -23.16
CA ARG A 15 -5.96 -4.67 -22.02
C ARG A 15 -5.55 -5.29 -20.68
N GLU A 16 -5.59 -6.62 -20.57
CA GLU A 16 -5.18 -7.33 -19.35
C GLU A 16 -3.66 -7.21 -19.09
N LEU A 17 -2.85 -7.27 -20.15
CA LEU A 17 -1.39 -7.08 -20.07
C LEU A 17 -1.04 -5.67 -19.57
N LYS A 18 -1.78 -4.64 -20.00
CA LYS A 18 -1.60 -3.27 -19.52
C LYS A 18 -1.92 -3.15 -18.03
N LYS A 19 -3.05 -3.69 -17.57
CA LYS A 19 -3.43 -3.71 -16.16
C LYS A 19 -2.41 -4.46 -15.31
N PHE A 20 -1.96 -5.62 -15.78
CA PHE A 20 -0.94 -6.41 -15.10
C PHE A 20 0.37 -5.63 -14.94
N ASN A 21 0.84 -4.98 -16.01
CA ASN A 21 2.07 -4.19 -15.97
C ASN A 21 1.96 -3.01 -15.00
N GLU A 22 0.78 -2.38 -14.93
CA GLU A 22 0.49 -1.29 -13.99
C GLU A 22 0.49 -1.77 -12.54
N LEU A 23 -0.21 -2.88 -12.24
CA LEU A 23 -0.22 -3.52 -10.92
C LEU A 23 1.18 -3.94 -10.48
N PHE A 24 1.96 -4.54 -11.39
CA PHE A 24 3.34 -4.93 -11.13
C PHE A 24 4.24 -3.72 -10.85
N THR A 25 4.08 -2.64 -11.62
CA THR A 25 4.81 -1.39 -11.39
C THR A 25 4.48 -0.79 -10.03
N ASN A 26 3.19 -0.75 -9.64
CA ASN A 26 2.76 -0.28 -8.33
C ASN A 26 3.35 -1.12 -7.19
N PHE A 27 3.38 -2.45 -7.33
CA PHE A 27 4.01 -3.34 -6.35
C PHE A 27 5.51 -3.06 -6.21
N MET A 28 6.23 -2.89 -7.33
CA MET A 28 7.66 -2.55 -7.32
C MET A 28 7.93 -1.21 -6.63
N ARG A 29 7.11 -0.19 -6.90
CA ARG A 29 7.21 1.13 -6.25
C ARG A 29 6.94 1.04 -4.75
N PHE A 30 5.93 0.26 -4.34
CA PHE A 30 5.62 0.04 -2.93
C PHE A 30 6.77 -0.62 -2.18
N ASN A 31 7.35 -1.69 -2.74
CA ASN A 31 8.50 -2.37 -2.12
C ASN A 31 9.69 -1.42 -1.98
N LYS A 32 9.99 -0.66 -3.03
CA LYS A 32 11.04 0.36 -2.98
C LYS A 32 10.78 1.40 -1.88
N ALA A 33 9.57 1.93 -1.78
CA ALA A 33 9.20 2.89 -0.73
C ALA A 33 9.32 2.27 0.68
N ALA A 34 9.01 0.98 0.84
CA ALA A 34 9.18 0.26 2.10
C ALA A 34 10.67 0.02 2.46
N GLU A 35 11.55 -0.12 1.47
CA GLU A 35 13.00 -0.15 1.70
C GLU A 35 13.53 1.23 2.09
N GLU A 36 13.10 2.28 1.40
CA GLU A 36 13.49 3.67 1.68
C GLU A 36 13.06 4.14 3.08
N ALA A 37 11.97 3.58 3.62
CA ALA A 37 11.56 3.82 5.00
C ALA A 37 12.64 3.45 6.04
N LYS A 38 13.56 2.53 5.71
CA LYS A 38 14.69 2.15 6.57
C LYS A 38 15.85 3.15 6.50
N GLU A 39 15.90 3.95 5.43
CA GLU A 39 16.99 4.89 5.14
C GLU A 39 16.69 6.33 5.59
N LEU A 40 15.59 6.55 6.31
CA LEU A 40 15.23 7.87 6.81
C LEU A 40 16.27 8.41 7.81
N LYS A 41 16.56 9.72 7.71
CA LYS A 41 17.53 10.43 8.58
C LYS A 41 17.12 10.43 10.05
N SER A 42 15.83 10.59 10.31
CA SER A 42 15.22 10.54 11.64
C SER A 42 13.93 9.75 11.61
N GLN A 43 13.39 9.42 12.79
CA GLN A 43 12.08 8.81 12.90
C GLN A 43 10.99 9.82 12.55
N PRO A 44 9.99 9.44 11.72
CA PRO A 44 8.80 10.25 11.49
C PRO A 44 7.98 10.46 12.76
N SER A 45 7.00 11.36 12.68
CA SER A 45 6.04 11.55 13.77
C SER A 45 5.28 10.24 14.07
N ASP A 46 4.83 10.05 15.31
CA ASP A 46 4.02 8.90 15.69
C ASP A 46 2.76 8.78 14.80
N SER A 47 2.19 9.92 14.38
CA SER A 47 1.04 9.93 13.47
C SER A 47 1.38 9.41 12.07
N ASP A 48 2.53 9.79 11.51
CA ASP A 48 2.97 9.30 10.21
C ASP A 48 3.32 7.80 10.29
N LEU A 49 3.95 7.36 11.39
CA LEU A 49 4.26 5.96 11.62
C LEU A 49 3.00 5.09 11.71
N LEU A 50 1.95 5.57 12.38
CA LEU A 50 0.67 4.86 12.47
C LEU A 50 -0.04 4.80 11.10
N GLU A 51 -0.02 5.90 10.35
CA GLU A 51 -0.60 5.95 8.99
C GLU A 51 0.14 4.99 8.06
N LEU A 52 1.48 5.06 7.99
CA LEU A 52 2.31 4.16 7.21
C LEU A 52 2.11 2.70 7.60
N TYR A 53 2.02 2.40 8.90
CA TYR A 53 1.72 1.06 9.38
C TYR A 53 0.36 0.55 8.89
N SER A 54 -0.69 1.38 9.02
CA SER A 54 -2.05 1.00 8.61
C SER A 54 -2.14 0.72 7.10
N LEU A 55 -1.53 1.58 6.28
CA LEU A 55 -1.49 1.44 4.83
C LEU A 55 -0.67 0.23 4.40
N TYR A 56 0.47 0.00 5.06
CA TYR A 56 1.29 -1.19 4.82
C TYR A 56 0.50 -2.46 5.10
N LYS A 57 -0.14 -2.55 6.27
CA LYS A 57 -0.94 -3.73 6.65
C LYS A 57 -2.11 -3.95 5.70
N GLN A 58 -2.81 -2.89 5.30
CA GLN A 58 -3.89 -2.97 4.32
C GLN A 58 -3.37 -3.41 2.94
N ALA A 59 -2.21 -2.94 2.50
CA ALA A 59 -1.61 -3.29 1.22
C ALA A 59 -1.19 -4.77 1.11
N ILE A 60 -0.73 -5.38 2.21
CA ILE A 60 -0.22 -6.77 2.22
C ILE A 60 -1.25 -7.80 2.68
N VAL A 61 -2.04 -7.48 3.72
CA VAL A 61 -3.03 -8.41 4.30
C VAL A 61 -4.43 -8.11 3.77
N GLY A 62 -4.73 -6.85 3.46
CA GLY A 62 -6.10 -6.39 3.28
C GLY A 62 -6.74 -6.03 4.62
N ASP A 63 -8.05 -6.23 4.71
CA ASP A 63 -8.87 -5.84 5.86
C ASP A 63 -8.39 -6.44 7.18
N CYS A 64 -8.60 -5.71 8.27
CA CYS A 64 -8.21 -6.13 9.60
C CYS A 64 -8.94 -7.42 10.00
N ASN A 65 -8.16 -8.49 10.16
CA ASN A 65 -8.66 -9.84 10.46
C ASN A 65 -8.26 -10.33 11.85
N THR A 66 -7.81 -9.42 12.72
CA THR A 66 -7.34 -9.74 14.08
C THR A 66 -8.28 -9.16 15.13
N PRO A 67 -8.47 -9.82 16.28
CA PRO A 67 -9.26 -9.26 17.36
C PRO A 67 -8.59 -8.01 17.92
N ARG A 68 -9.41 -7.06 18.37
CA ARG A 68 -8.92 -5.82 18.96
C ARG A 68 -8.12 -6.09 20.25
N PRO A 69 -6.90 -5.56 20.39
CA PRO A 69 -6.08 -5.71 21.59
C PRO A 69 -6.76 -5.16 22.85
N GLY A 70 -6.32 -5.67 24.02
CA GLY A 70 -6.85 -5.27 25.31
C GLY A 70 -6.60 -3.79 25.64
N LEU A 71 -7.43 -3.22 26.52
CA LEU A 71 -7.44 -1.77 26.82
C LEU A 71 -6.11 -1.24 27.39
N LEU A 72 -5.31 -2.11 28.04
CA LEU A 72 -4.03 -1.78 28.64
C LEU A 72 -2.87 -1.71 27.63
N GLU A 73 -3.08 -2.19 26.40
CA GLU A 73 -2.05 -2.20 25.35
C GLU A 73 -2.18 -1.01 24.40
N PHE A 74 -1.99 0.21 24.92
CA PHE A 74 -2.24 1.46 24.18
C PHE A 74 -1.57 1.53 22.80
N LYS A 75 -0.32 1.06 22.67
CA LYS A 75 0.41 1.05 21.39
C LYS A 75 -0.16 0.04 20.39
N ALA A 76 -0.49 -1.17 20.85
CA ALA A 76 -1.07 -2.21 20.00
C ALA A 76 -2.47 -1.80 19.56
N LYS A 77 -3.27 -1.25 20.49
CA LYS A 77 -4.58 -0.69 20.23
C LYS A 77 -4.53 0.43 19.19
N ALA A 78 -3.58 1.37 19.29
CA ALA A 78 -3.45 2.46 18.30
C ALA A 78 -3.13 1.94 16.89
N LYS A 79 -2.22 0.96 16.79
CA LYS A 79 -1.89 0.29 15.51
C LYS A 79 -3.08 -0.45 14.93
N TRP A 80 -3.81 -1.18 15.78
CA TRP A 80 -5.01 -1.91 15.39
C TRP A 80 -6.11 -0.95 14.95
N ASP A 81 -6.41 0.08 15.74
CA ASP A 81 -7.43 1.08 15.43
C ASP A 81 -7.08 1.84 14.13
N ALA A 82 -5.80 2.08 13.84
CA ALA A 82 -5.37 2.68 12.59
C ALA A 82 -5.59 1.76 11.39
N TRP A 83 -5.26 0.47 11.50
CA TRP A 83 -5.48 -0.53 10.45
C TRP A 83 -6.98 -0.81 10.22
N ASP A 84 -7.75 -0.97 11.29
CA ASP A 84 -9.20 -1.21 11.23
C ASP A 84 -9.96 -0.07 10.52
N ARG A 85 -9.52 1.18 10.70
CA ARG A 85 -10.08 2.35 9.98
C ARG A 85 -9.90 2.30 8.46
N LYS A 86 -8.98 1.48 7.95
CA LYS A 86 -8.74 1.31 6.50
C LYS A 86 -9.52 0.13 5.90
N THR A 87 -10.35 -0.56 6.70
CA THR A 87 -11.19 -1.66 6.23
C THR A 87 -12.07 -1.23 5.05
N GLY A 88 -12.15 -2.09 4.03
CA GLY A 88 -12.84 -1.82 2.77
C GLY A 88 -11.98 -1.10 1.71
N MET A 89 -10.77 -0.67 2.06
CA MET A 89 -9.82 -0.13 1.09
C MET A 89 -9.14 -1.24 0.29
N GLY A 90 -9.14 -1.14 -1.04
CA GLY A 90 -8.44 -2.08 -1.91
C GLY A 90 -6.93 -2.07 -1.67
N GLN A 91 -6.28 -3.24 -1.80
CA GLN A 91 -4.84 -3.39 -1.57
C GLN A 91 -4.00 -2.48 -2.49
N ASP A 92 -4.41 -2.30 -3.74
CA ASP A 92 -3.67 -1.46 -4.68
C ASP A 92 -3.78 0.02 -4.33
N THR A 93 -4.97 0.48 -3.92
CA THR A 93 -5.16 1.84 -3.38
C THR A 93 -4.32 2.05 -2.12
N ALA A 94 -4.24 1.05 -1.23
CA ALA A 94 -3.39 1.14 -0.05
C ALA A 94 -1.90 1.26 -0.39
N LYS A 95 -1.40 0.56 -1.43
CA LYS A 95 -0.02 0.70 -1.93
C LYS A 95 0.24 2.10 -2.47
N GLU A 96 -0.69 2.64 -3.24
CA GLU A 96 -0.58 4.00 -3.81
C GLU A 96 -0.52 5.07 -2.72
N LEU A 97 -1.42 5.00 -1.74
CA LEU A 97 -1.43 5.90 -0.59
C LEU A 97 -0.18 5.74 0.27
N TYR A 98 0.34 4.51 0.42
CA TYR A 98 1.60 4.29 1.14
C TYR A 98 2.78 4.98 0.45
N ILE A 99 2.88 4.86 -0.88
CA ILE A 99 3.92 5.53 -1.67
C ILE A 99 3.81 7.05 -1.50
N GLN A 100 2.61 7.60 -1.65
CA GLN A 100 2.38 9.03 -1.48
C GLN A 100 2.79 9.50 -0.08
N LYS A 101 2.38 8.76 0.96
CA LYS A 101 2.71 9.12 2.34
C LYS A 101 4.21 9.03 2.61
N MET A 102 4.89 8.04 2.04
CA MET A 102 6.34 7.92 2.13
C MET A 102 7.05 9.08 1.45
N ASP A 103 6.60 9.51 0.27
CA ASP A 103 7.17 10.66 -0.45
C ASP A 103 7.04 11.95 0.38
N GLU A 104 5.90 12.17 1.05
CA GLU A 104 5.71 13.29 1.99
C GLU A 104 6.68 13.22 3.17
N VAL A 105 6.82 12.05 3.80
CA VAL A 105 7.71 11.83 4.94
C VAL A 105 9.18 12.06 4.53
N ILE A 106 9.57 11.56 3.36
CA ILE A 106 10.91 11.76 2.79
C ILE A 106 11.15 13.25 2.50
N ALA A 107 10.16 13.97 1.99
CA ALA A 107 10.29 15.40 1.72
C ALA A 107 10.52 16.22 3.00
N VAL A 108 9.91 15.81 4.12
CA VAL A 108 10.08 16.47 5.42
C VAL A 108 11.38 16.11 6.12
N ILE A 109 11.76 14.82 6.13
CA ILE A 109 12.88 14.29 6.93
C ILE A 109 14.18 14.20 6.13
N GLY A 110 14.09 13.85 4.84
CA GLY A 110 15.21 13.50 3.99
C GLY A 110 15.73 12.07 4.18
N LYS A 111 16.35 11.53 3.13
CA LYS A 111 17.08 10.25 3.13
C LYS A 111 18.50 10.44 3.63
N LYS A 112 19.04 9.42 4.31
CA LYS A 112 20.42 9.41 4.84
C LYS A 112 21.45 9.62 3.75
#